data_AF-A0A820C7L6-F1
#
_entry.id   AF-A0A820C7L6-F1
#
_cell.length_a   1.000
_cell.length_b   1.000
_cell.length_c   1.000
_cell.angle_alpha   90.00
_cell.angle_beta   90.00
_cell.angle_gamma   90.00
#
_symmetry.space_group_name_H-M   'P 1'
#
loop_
_entity.id
_entity.type
_entity.pdbx_description
1 polymer ?
#
loop_
_entity_poly.entity_id
_entity_poly.type
_entity_poly.pdbx_seq_one_letter_code
_entity_poly.pdbx_strand_id
1 'polypeptide(L)'
;MNNSNDETIYNLLNQIPKSLPIPPTNSKHYYRSIFSSNVLHNLNKNKHSHRTVGLAIEPKPDPCHPLRRRQNYFELPEITPFIRSHKMPPIPKFNPQNKNQYKLTKNYIEENINKIKNSLPTCPRRYIVSDRKGNKYLIDGSGLQKDFIHKKNYGQIPSYLQTYKISDCNSKDNSMISMPAEERLCLINNLKDRYEDIFAEYQRLPLRLETASAIIKQTYLTNELVNIERDIDFLEKHQQIFIVKNYSDIK
;
A
#
# COMPACT_ATOMS: atom_id res chain seq x y z
N MET A 1 -24.73 -20.07 -79.07
CA MET A 1 -23.94 -21.18 -78.48
C MET A 1 -23.48 -20.72 -77.09
N ASN A 2 -24.19 -21.22 -76.08
CA ASN A 2 -23.80 -21.45 -74.69
C ASN A 2 -23.31 -20.27 -73.83
N ASN A 3 -24.27 -19.51 -73.28
CA ASN A 3 -24.19 -19.04 -71.90
C ASN A 3 -24.52 -20.22 -70.99
N SER A 4 -23.56 -20.68 -70.17
CA SER A 4 -23.78 -21.71 -69.17
C SER A 4 -23.45 -21.13 -67.79
N ASN A 5 -24.51 -20.67 -67.13
CA ASN A 5 -24.78 -20.63 -65.70
C ASN A 5 -23.59 -20.78 -64.72
N ASP A 6 -23.07 -19.65 -64.22
CA ASP A 6 -22.21 -19.60 -63.03
C ASP A 6 -22.99 -19.34 -61.73
N GLU A 7 -24.33 -19.34 -61.77
CA GLU A 7 -25.18 -19.18 -60.59
C GLU A 7 -25.48 -20.54 -59.97
N THR A 8 -24.72 -20.91 -58.93
CA THR A 8 -24.97 -22.08 -58.09
C THR A 8 -25.60 -21.66 -56.77
N ILE A 9 -26.63 -22.39 -56.30
CA ILE A 9 -27.37 -22.12 -55.05
C ILE A 9 -26.44 -22.01 -53.83
N TYR A 10 -25.28 -22.66 -53.87
CA TYR A 10 -24.26 -22.61 -52.83
C TYR A 10 -23.68 -21.21 -52.57
N ASN A 11 -23.81 -20.27 -53.51
CA ASN A 11 -23.36 -18.88 -53.32
C ASN A 11 -24.32 -18.01 -52.50
N LEU A 12 -25.52 -18.51 -52.13
CA LEU A 12 -26.53 -17.80 -51.35
C LEU A 12 -26.33 -17.91 -49.83
N LEU A 13 -25.49 -18.84 -49.37
CA LEU A 13 -25.08 -18.87 -47.97
C LEU A 13 -24.02 -17.80 -47.78
N ASN A 14 -24.32 -16.80 -46.93
CA ASN A 14 -23.35 -15.78 -46.50
C ASN A 14 -22.03 -16.47 -46.17
N GLN A 15 -21.02 -16.29 -47.02
CA GLN A 15 -19.67 -16.73 -46.69
C GLN A 15 -19.33 -16.05 -45.38
N ILE A 16 -19.22 -16.82 -44.29
CA ILE A 16 -18.74 -16.32 -43.00
C ILE A 16 -17.51 -15.48 -43.34
N PRO A 17 -17.47 -14.18 -42.98
CA PRO A 17 -16.32 -13.35 -43.34
C PRO A 17 -15.09 -14.11 -42.89
N LYS A 18 -14.21 -14.47 -43.84
CA LYS A 18 -12.93 -15.12 -43.53
C LYS A 18 -12.38 -14.32 -42.37
N SER A 19 -12.30 -14.97 -41.20
CA SER A 19 -11.98 -14.31 -39.94
C SER A 19 -10.83 -13.35 -40.19
N LEU A 20 -11.02 -12.08 -39.88
CA LEU A 20 -9.95 -11.07 -39.99
C LEU A 20 -8.67 -11.70 -39.42
N PRO A 21 -7.53 -11.61 -40.12
CA PRO A 21 -6.30 -12.24 -39.63
C PRO A 21 -6.07 -11.76 -38.21
N ILE A 22 -6.15 -12.69 -37.27
CA ILE A 22 -5.88 -12.44 -35.86
C ILE A 22 -4.48 -11.83 -35.86
N PRO A 23 -4.30 -10.59 -35.36
CA PRO A 23 -2.96 -10.01 -35.29
C PRO A 23 -2.07 -11.02 -34.55
N PRO A 24 -0.84 -11.29 -35.03
CA PRO A 24 -0.01 -12.34 -34.48
C PRO A 24 0.03 -12.18 -32.96
N THR A 25 -0.40 -13.22 -32.25
CA THR A 25 -0.53 -13.23 -30.78
C THR A 25 0.80 -13.00 -30.05
N ASN A 26 1.89 -12.86 -30.80
CA ASN A 26 3.26 -12.72 -30.34
C ASN A 26 3.78 -11.29 -30.56
N SER A 27 3.19 -10.30 -29.89
CA SER A 27 3.96 -9.17 -29.36
C SER A 27 3.09 -8.33 -28.41
N LYS A 28 2.60 -8.95 -27.33
CA LYS A 28 2.32 -8.17 -26.13
C LYS A 28 3.64 -8.07 -25.38
N HIS A 29 4.41 -7.02 -25.64
CA HIS A 29 5.50 -6.63 -24.74
C HIS A 29 4.87 -6.17 -23.43
N TYR A 30 4.56 -7.13 -22.55
CA TYR A 30 4.18 -6.84 -21.19
C TYR A 30 5.37 -6.17 -20.50
N TYR A 31 5.10 -5.15 -19.68
CA TYR A 31 6.12 -4.53 -18.85
C TYR A 31 6.83 -5.60 -18.01
N ARG A 32 8.16 -5.68 -18.14
CA ARG A 32 9.00 -6.51 -17.28
C ARG A 32 9.85 -5.60 -16.41
N SER A 33 9.81 -5.82 -15.10
CA SER A 33 10.64 -5.08 -14.15
C SER A 33 12.13 -5.20 -14.50
N ILE A 34 12.81 -4.05 -14.50
CA ILE A 34 14.27 -3.92 -14.72
C ILE A 34 15.04 -4.77 -13.70
N PHE A 35 14.46 -4.99 -12.51
CA PHE A 35 15.07 -5.75 -11.43
C PHE A 35 14.81 -7.26 -11.50
N SER A 36 14.02 -7.75 -12.47
CA SER A 36 13.63 -9.17 -12.57
C SER A 36 14.85 -10.11 -12.62
N SER A 37 15.88 -9.76 -13.38
CA SER A 37 17.12 -10.54 -13.48
C SER A 37 17.89 -10.59 -12.16
N ASN A 38 18.04 -9.43 -11.49
CA ASN A 38 18.75 -9.32 -10.22
C ASN A 38 18.02 -10.08 -9.10
N VAL A 39 16.69 -10.03 -9.06
CA VAL A 39 15.89 -10.77 -8.08
C VAL A 39 16.05 -12.28 -8.30
N LEU A 40 15.94 -12.76 -9.54
CA LEU A 40 16.14 -14.18 -9.87
C LEU A 40 17.57 -14.65 -9.54
N HIS A 41 18.57 -13.83 -9.84
CA HIS A 41 19.96 -14.11 -9.52
C HIS A 41 20.17 -14.22 -8.00
N ASN A 42 19.67 -13.25 -7.22
CA ASN A 42 19.80 -13.24 -5.77
C ASN A 42 19.08 -14.43 -5.11
N LEU A 43 17.89 -14.79 -5.62
CA LEU A 43 17.16 -15.96 -5.14
C LEU A 43 17.90 -17.26 -5.40
N ASN A 44 18.61 -17.37 -6.53
CA ASN A 44 19.31 -18.59 -6.92
C ASN A 44 20.75 -18.68 -6.42
N LYS A 45 21.39 -17.55 -6.07
CA LYS A 45 22.80 -17.46 -5.65
C LYS A 45 23.16 -18.39 -4.49
N ASN A 46 22.22 -18.61 -3.56
CA ASN A 46 22.45 -19.41 -2.35
C ASN A 46 21.75 -20.79 -2.40
N LYS A 47 21.20 -21.17 -3.56
CA LYS A 47 20.58 -22.48 -3.75
C LYS A 47 21.66 -23.48 -4.20
N HIS A 48 21.71 -24.62 -3.52
CA HIS A 48 22.54 -25.75 -3.92
C HIS A 48 21.63 -26.94 -4.25
N SER A 49 21.99 -27.71 -5.27
CA SER A 49 21.11 -28.72 -5.87
C SER A 49 20.71 -29.87 -4.91
N HIS A 50 21.50 -30.14 -3.87
CA HIS A 50 21.29 -31.27 -2.95
C HIS A 50 21.55 -30.92 -1.47
N ARG A 51 21.32 -29.66 -1.05
CA ARG A 51 21.59 -29.20 0.34
C ARG A 51 20.73 -29.89 1.40
N THR A 52 19.46 -30.16 1.09
CA THR A 52 18.47 -30.59 2.09
C THR A 52 18.54 -32.08 2.41
N VAL A 53 18.82 -32.93 1.42
CA VAL A 53 18.76 -34.40 1.56
C VAL A 53 19.98 -35.13 0.98
N GLY A 54 20.97 -34.43 0.44
CA GLY A 54 22.13 -35.05 -0.21
C GLY A 54 21.78 -35.73 -1.54
N LEU A 55 22.74 -36.46 -2.11
CA LEU A 55 22.52 -37.31 -3.28
C LEU A 55 22.01 -38.69 -2.82
N ALA A 56 21.06 -39.27 -3.55
CA ALA A 56 20.52 -40.60 -3.21
C ALA A 56 21.58 -41.71 -3.25
N ILE A 57 22.58 -41.56 -4.13
CA ILE A 57 23.77 -42.40 -4.24
C ILE A 57 24.96 -41.47 -4.44
N GLU A 58 25.92 -41.48 -3.53
CA GLU A 58 27.15 -40.70 -3.69
C GLU A 58 28.06 -41.33 -4.76
N PRO A 59 28.51 -40.57 -5.76
CA PRO A 59 29.44 -41.10 -6.75
C PRO A 59 30.78 -41.38 -6.09
N LYS A 60 31.26 -42.62 -6.23
CA LYS A 60 32.60 -43.00 -5.78
C LYS A 60 33.65 -42.32 -6.68
N PRO A 61 34.79 -41.88 -6.15
CA PRO A 61 35.86 -41.31 -6.97
C PRO A 61 36.35 -42.34 -7.99
N ASP A 62 36.54 -41.90 -9.23
CA ASP A 62 37.01 -42.75 -10.32
C ASP A 62 38.44 -43.25 -10.03
N PRO A 63 38.69 -44.57 -9.98
CA PRO A 63 40.01 -45.13 -9.71
C PRO A 63 41.07 -44.75 -10.76
N CYS A 64 40.66 -44.38 -11.98
CA CYS A 64 41.56 -43.89 -13.02
C CYS A 64 42.03 -42.44 -12.77
N HIS A 65 41.38 -41.70 -11.88
CA HIS A 65 41.68 -40.31 -11.56
C HIS A 65 41.97 -40.13 -10.06
N PRO A 66 43.11 -40.65 -9.56
CA PRO A 66 43.48 -40.52 -8.15
C PRO A 66 43.75 -39.05 -7.78
N LEU A 67 43.49 -38.71 -6.52
CA LEU A 67 43.71 -37.35 -6.00
C LEU A 67 45.19 -36.97 -6.11
N ARG A 68 45.50 -35.89 -6.84
CA ARG A 68 46.87 -35.39 -6.99
C ARG A 68 47.23 -34.42 -5.86
N ARG A 69 48.51 -34.41 -5.48
CA ARG A 69 49.05 -33.44 -4.50
C ARG A 69 48.76 -32.01 -4.99
N ARG A 70 48.11 -31.19 -4.15
CA ARG A 70 47.68 -29.80 -4.43
C ARG A 70 46.58 -29.61 -5.48
N GLN A 71 45.83 -30.64 -5.86
CA GLN A 71 44.70 -30.47 -6.82
C GLN A 71 43.60 -29.50 -6.35
N ASN A 72 43.38 -29.42 -5.03
CA ASN A 72 42.38 -28.54 -4.41
C ASN A 72 43.04 -27.30 -3.79
N TYR A 73 44.26 -26.97 -4.21
CA TYR A 73 44.96 -25.80 -3.71
C TYR A 73 44.41 -24.56 -4.40
N PHE A 74 43.90 -23.62 -3.62
CA PHE A 74 43.49 -22.31 -4.14
C PHE A 74 44.73 -21.42 -4.27
N GLU A 75 45.03 -20.97 -5.49
CA GLU A 75 46.09 -19.99 -5.71
C GLU A 75 45.65 -18.62 -5.20
N LEU A 76 46.38 -18.10 -4.23
CA LEU A 76 46.16 -16.75 -3.74
C LEU A 76 46.60 -15.76 -4.83
N PRO A 77 45.77 -14.75 -5.17
CA PRO A 77 46.18 -13.70 -6.08
C PRO A 77 47.37 -12.91 -5.49
N GLU A 78 48.16 -12.29 -6.36
CA GLU A 78 49.27 -11.43 -5.95
C GLU A 78 48.76 -10.27 -5.07
N ILE A 79 49.47 -10.03 -3.95
CA ILE A 79 49.07 -9.02 -2.97
C ILE A 79 49.36 -7.63 -3.54
N THR A 80 48.31 -6.89 -3.87
CA THR A 80 48.43 -5.44 -4.16
C THR A 80 48.29 -4.66 -2.85
N PRO A 81 49.18 -3.67 -2.58
CA PRO A 81 49.08 -2.87 -1.37
C PRO A 81 47.82 -2.01 -1.43
N PHE A 82 46.87 -2.28 -0.54
CA PHE A 82 45.66 -1.47 -0.40
C PHE A 82 46.02 -0.11 0.23
N ILE A 83 45.90 0.96 -0.57
CA ILE A 83 46.13 2.33 -0.10
C ILE A 83 44.80 2.89 0.43
N ARG A 84 44.72 3.14 1.75
CA ARG A 84 43.58 3.86 2.35
C ARG A 84 43.61 5.33 1.90
N SER A 85 42.50 5.83 1.36
CA SER A 85 42.35 7.22 0.88
C SER A 85 42.44 8.27 1.99
N HIS A 86 42.14 7.91 3.24
CA HIS A 86 42.16 8.82 4.38
C HIS A 86 43.16 8.32 5.43
N LYS A 87 44.30 9.01 5.55
CA LYS A 87 45.23 8.82 6.67
C LYS A 87 44.77 9.69 7.82
N MET A 88 44.59 9.09 9.00
CA MET A 88 44.38 9.89 10.22
C MET A 88 45.60 10.79 10.45
N PRO A 89 45.41 11.99 11.03
CA PRO A 89 46.54 12.86 11.35
C PRO A 89 47.51 12.16 12.32
N PRO A 90 48.83 12.41 12.21
CA PRO A 90 49.80 11.83 13.11
C PRO A 90 49.54 12.29 14.56
N ILE A 91 49.79 11.38 15.50
CA ILE A 91 49.64 11.66 16.94
C ILE A 91 50.58 12.82 17.31
N PRO A 92 50.11 13.82 18.08
CA PRO A 92 50.96 14.92 18.55
C PRO A 92 52.18 14.39 19.31
N LYS A 93 53.35 14.98 19.06
CA LYS A 93 54.61 14.57 19.69
C LYS A 93 54.58 14.88 21.19
N PHE A 94 55.18 14.00 21.98
CA PHE A 94 55.31 14.17 23.42
C PHE A 94 56.15 15.43 23.75
N ASN A 95 55.58 16.38 24.51
CA ASN A 95 56.32 17.54 25.02
C ASN A 95 56.67 17.33 26.51
N PRO A 96 57.95 17.13 26.88
CA PRO A 96 58.36 16.88 28.27
C PRO A 96 58.12 18.08 29.21
N GLN A 97 57.92 19.29 28.68
CA GLN A 97 57.64 20.50 29.47
C GLN A 97 56.22 20.52 30.07
N ASN A 98 55.30 19.72 29.54
CA ASN A 98 53.92 19.62 30.05
C ASN A 98 53.76 18.70 31.27
N LYS A 99 54.84 18.09 31.79
CA LYS A 99 54.73 17.10 32.87
C LYS A 99 54.22 17.67 34.21
N ASN A 100 54.33 18.99 34.44
CA ASN A 100 54.23 19.54 35.81
C ASN A 100 53.27 20.74 35.98
N GLN A 101 52.38 21.06 35.02
CA GLN A 101 51.64 22.33 35.10
C GLN A 101 50.31 22.29 35.86
N TYR A 102 49.82 21.13 36.27
CA TYR A 102 48.54 21.05 37.00
C TYR A 102 48.81 20.80 38.49
N LYS A 103 49.14 21.86 39.24
CA LYS A 103 48.92 21.81 40.69
C LYS A 103 47.41 21.71 40.88
N LEU A 104 46.93 20.58 41.40
CA LEU A 104 45.53 20.40 41.77
C LEU A 104 45.23 21.41 42.89
N THR A 105 44.61 22.54 42.54
CA THR A 105 44.24 23.60 43.49
C THR A 105 43.07 23.20 44.39
N LYS A 106 42.37 22.12 44.03
CA LYS A 106 41.17 21.66 44.71
C LYS A 106 41.53 20.67 45.81
N ASN A 107 41.06 20.94 47.02
CA ASN A 107 41.11 20.00 48.12
C ASN A 107 39.94 19.01 47.99
N TYR A 108 40.22 17.84 47.38
CA TYR A 108 39.21 16.79 47.20
C TYR A 108 38.66 16.24 48.52
N ILE A 109 39.40 16.34 49.63
CA ILE A 109 38.94 15.87 50.94
C ILE A 109 37.80 16.76 51.44
N GLU A 110 38.01 18.08 51.43
CA GLU A 110 37.00 19.06 51.82
C GLU A 110 35.79 19.01 50.89
N GLU A 111 36.03 18.89 49.58
CA GLU A 111 34.96 18.81 48.58
C GLU A 111 34.11 17.54 48.79
N ASN A 112 34.72 16.40 49.11
CA ASN A 112 34.01 15.15 49.39
C ASN A 112 33.20 15.23 50.69
N ILE A 113 33.77 15.83 51.74
CA ILE A 113 33.06 16.06 53.01
C ILE A 113 31.83 16.94 52.78
N ASN A 114 31.99 18.04 52.05
CA ASN A 114 30.90 18.95 51.75
C ASN A 114 29.85 18.30 50.84
N LYS A 115 30.26 17.50 49.86
CA LYS A 115 29.34 16.71 49.02
C LYS A 115 28.50 15.75 49.83
N ILE A 116 29.10 15.01 50.77
CA ILE A 116 28.36 14.06 51.61
C ILE A 116 27.40 14.80 52.55
N LYS A 117 27.88 15.87 53.21
CA LYS A 117 27.04 16.71 54.10
C LYS A 117 25.85 17.32 53.36
N ASN A 118 26.06 17.76 52.12
CA ASN A 118 25.03 18.41 51.30
C ASN A 118 24.21 17.42 50.47
N SER A 119 24.60 16.13 50.42
CA SER A 119 23.86 15.13 49.66
C SER A 119 22.58 14.75 50.39
N LEU A 120 21.47 14.72 49.65
CA LEU A 120 20.21 14.22 50.16
C LEU A 120 20.28 12.68 50.27
N PRO A 121 19.71 12.09 51.32
CA PRO A 121 19.60 10.64 51.42
C PRO A 121 18.82 10.10 50.23
N THR A 122 19.29 9.00 49.64
CA THR A 122 18.56 8.35 48.54
C THR A 122 17.26 7.78 49.08
N CYS A 123 16.13 8.15 48.49
CA CYS A 123 14.84 7.55 48.82
C CYS A 123 14.90 6.03 48.54
N PRO A 124 14.63 5.16 49.54
CA PRO A 124 14.68 3.72 49.33
C PRO A 124 13.57 3.30 48.35
N ARG A 125 13.93 2.41 47.42
CA ARG A 125 12.95 1.78 46.53
C ARG A 125 12.07 0.82 47.33
N ARG A 126 10.79 0.73 46.98
CA ARG A 126 9.85 -0.18 47.63
C ARG A 126 9.96 -1.57 46.99
N TYR A 127 10.24 -2.59 47.79
CA TYR A 127 10.31 -3.97 47.33
C TYR A 127 9.66 -4.92 48.34
N ILE A 128 9.15 -6.04 47.84
CA ILE A 128 8.63 -7.17 48.63
C ILE A 128 9.71 -8.26 48.62
N VAL A 129 9.91 -8.91 49.76
CA VAL A 129 10.79 -10.09 49.83
C VAL A 129 9.90 -11.33 49.72
N SER A 130 10.05 -12.08 48.63
CA SER A 130 9.24 -13.29 48.37
C SER A 130 9.74 -14.48 49.19
N ASP A 131 11.06 -14.65 49.26
CA ASP A 131 11.66 -15.89 49.75
C ASP A 131 12.47 -15.68 51.03
N ARG A 132 12.59 -16.73 51.85
CA ARG A 132 13.49 -16.76 53.03
C ARG A 132 14.95 -16.47 52.67
N LYS A 133 15.34 -16.66 51.40
CA LYS A 133 16.67 -16.35 50.85
C LYS A 133 16.88 -14.86 50.58
N GLY A 134 15.85 -14.02 50.71
CA GLY A 134 15.96 -12.57 50.52
C GLY A 134 15.73 -12.10 49.09
N ASN A 135 15.07 -12.88 48.24
CA ASN A 135 14.76 -12.47 46.87
C ASN A 135 13.80 -11.28 46.87
N LYS A 136 14.24 -10.16 46.26
CA LYS A 136 13.53 -8.88 46.26
C LYS A 136 12.78 -8.66 44.95
N TYR A 137 11.51 -8.33 45.06
CA TYR A 137 10.64 -7.97 43.96
C TYR A 137 10.25 -6.50 44.06
N LEU A 138 10.51 -5.71 43.01
CA LEU A 138 10.21 -4.27 43.00
C LEU A 138 8.70 -4.05 42.93
N ILE A 139 8.15 -3.22 43.82
CA ILE A 139 6.71 -2.92 43.83
C ILE A 139 6.35 -1.97 42.68
N ASP A 140 7.23 -1.02 42.38
CA ASP A 140 7.00 -0.01 41.35
C ASP A 140 6.85 -0.68 39.97
N GLY A 141 5.71 -0.48 39.31
CA GLY A 141 5.42 -1.06 37.98
C GLY A 141 4.98 -2.52 37.97
N SER A 142 4.88 -3.18 39.13
CA SER A 142 4.41 -4.57 39.24
C SER A 142 2.90 -4.76 39.07
N GLY A 143 2.13 -3.68 39.11
CA GLY A 143 0.67 -3.72 39.19
C GLY A 143 0.12 -4.08 40.58
N LEU A 144 0.97 -4.40 41.56
CA LEU A 144 0.55 -4.61 42.96
C LEU A 144 0.14 -3.30 43.64
N GLN A 145 0.71 -2.17 43.20
CA GLN A 145 0.37 -0.84 43.70
C GLN A 145 -0.70 -0.18 42.82
N LYS A 146 -1.66 0.49 43.46
CA LYS A 146 -2.75 1.24 42.81
C LYS A 146 -2.27 2.59 42.26
N ASP A 147 -1.27 2.58 41.37
CA ASP A 147 -0.62 3.78 40.85
C ASP A 147 -1.58 4.71 40.09
N PHE A 148 -2.60 4.13 39.47
CA PHE A 148 -3.49 4.84 38.57
C PHE A 148 -4.67 5.53 39.28
N ILE A 149 -4.99 5.14 40.52
CA ILE A 149 -6.12 5.71 41.28
C ILE A 149 -5.80 7.13 41.74
N HIS A 150 -4.55 7.40 42.08
CA HIS A 150 -4.10 8.72 42.55
C HIS A 150 -3.62 9.63 41.40
N LYS A 151 -3.91 9.27 40.14
CA LYS A 151 -3.63 10.16 39.01
C LYS A 151 -4.50 11.41 39.12
N LYS A 152 -3.91 12.58 38.82
CA LYS A 152 -4.59 13.89 38.87
C LYS A 152 -5.90 13.92 38.07
N ASN A 153 -5.94 13.19 36.96
CA ASN A 153 -7.08 13.16 36.04
C ASN A 153 -7.90 11.87 36.18
N TYR A 154 -7.77 11.13 37.29
CA TYR A 154 -8.57 9.94 37.52
C TYR A 154 -10.06 10.30 37.59
N GLY A 155 -10.89 9.60 36.83
CA GLY A 155 -12.32 9.90 36.71
C GLY A 155 -12.67 11.12 35.85
N GLN A 156 -11.68 11.85 35.29
CA GLN A 156 -11.94 12.97 34.38
C GLN A 156 -11.94 12.52 32.92
N ILE A 157 -12.82 13.11 32.10
CA ILE A 157 -12.85 12.89 30.66
C ILE A 157 -11.61 13.55 30.03
N PRO A 158 -10.78 12.81 29.28
CA PRO A 158 -9.64 13.38 28.57
C PRO A 158 -10.05 14.52 27.61
N SER A 159 -9.21 15.56 27.53
CA SER A 159 -9.47 16.76 26.72
C SER A 159 -9.71 16.44 25.23
N TYR A 160 -9.01 15.46 24.68
CA TYR A 160 -9.17 15.07 23.27
C TYR A 160 -10.55 14.47 22.95
N LEU A 161 -11.25 13.88 23.93
CA LEU A 161 -12.61 13.38 23.73
C LEU A 161 -13.64 14.52 23.73
N GLN A 162 -13.33 15.62 24.43
CA GLN A 162 -14.17 16.82 24.41
C GLN A 162 -14.10 17.50 23.04
N THR A 163 -12.91 17.60 22.44
CA THR A 163 -12.73 18.18 21.10
C THR A 163 -13.41 17.35 20.01
N TYR A 164 -13.40 16.02 20.14
CA TYR A 164 -14.03 15.12 19.16
C TYR A 164 -15.55 15.34 19.06
N LYS A 165 -16.23 15.54 20.20
CA LYS A 165 -17.68 15.87 20.20
C LYS A 165 -18.00 17.16 19.47
N ILE A 166 -17.10 18.15 19.54
CA ILE A 166 -17.27 19.46 18.90
C ILE A 166 -16.98 19.37 17.39
N SER A 167 -16.00 18.57 16.97
CA SER A 167 -15.76 18.35 15.54
C SER A 167 -16.90 17.60 14.86
N ASP A 168 -17.48 16.59 15.52
CA ASP A 168 -18.60 15.81 14.97
C ASP A 168 -19.90 16.64 14.85
N CYS A 169 -20.11 17.64 15.72
CA CYS A 169 -21.26 18.52 15.56
C CYS A 169 -21.07 19.54 14.43
N ASN A 170 -19.85 20.03 14.23
CA ASN A 170 -19.55 21.04 13.20
C ASN A 170 -19.37 20.44 11.79
N SER A 171 -19.08 19.14 11.67
CA SER A 171 -18.96 18.47 10.36
C SER A 171 -20.30 18.05 9.75
N LYS A 172 -21.42 18.30 10.44
CA LYS A 172 -22.78 18.15 9.89
C LYS A 172 -23.24 19.35 9.04
N ASP A 173 -22.36 20.31 8.78
CA ASP A 173 -22.65 21.48 7.96
C ASP A 173 -22.60 21.21 6.44
N ASN A 174 -22.40 19.95 6.02
CA ASN A 174 -22.83 19.50 4.69
C ASN A 174 -24.36 19.34 4.70
N SER A 175 -25.08 20.46 4.73
CA SER A 175 -26.55 20.45 4.78
C SER A 175 -27.12 19.81 3.52
N MET A 176 -27.44 18.52 3.65
CA MET A 176 -28.31 17.79 2.73
C MET A 176 -29.69 18.43 2.80
N ILE A 177 -30.13 19.09 1.73
CA ILE A 177 -31.52 19.53 1.62
C ILE A 177 -32.36 18.34 1.19
N SER A 178 -33.44 18.06 1.89
CA SER A 178 -34.49 17.21 1.33
C SER A 178 -35.17 17.96 0.18
N MET A 179 -35.19 17.36 -1.01
CA MET A 179 -36.00 17.86 -2.11
C MET A 179 -37.47 17.88 -1.67
N PRO A 180 -38.20 19.00 -1.83
CA PRO A 180 -39.62 19.06 -1.53
C PRO A 180 -40.41 18.16 -2.51
N ALA A 181 -41.53 17.62 -2.03
CA ALA A 181 -42.31 16.64 -2.79
C ALA A 181 -42.91 17.21 -4.10
N GLU A 182 -43.25 18.50 -4.11
CA GLU A 182 -43.80 19.20 -5.27
C GLU A 182 -42.76 19.31 -6.40
N GLU A 183 -41.53 19.70 -6.09
CA GLU A 183 -40.43 19.76 -7.06
C GLU A 183 -40.13 18.37 -7.64
N ARG A 184 -40.17 17.33 -6.80
CA ARG A 184 -39.98 15.94 -7.24
C ARG A 184 -41.05 15.52 -8.24
N LEU A 185 -42.32 15.80 -7.96
CA LEU A 185 -43.44 15.45 -8.85
C LEU A 185 -43.37 16.22 -10.17
N CYS A 186 -43.01 17.51 -10.12
CA CYS A 186 -42.76 18.32 -11.31
C CYS A 186 -41.67 17.71 -12.19
N LEU A 187 -40.55 17.29 -11.57
CA LEU A 187 -39.46 16.63 -12.29
C LEU A 187 -39.88 15.32 -12.95
N ILE A 188 -40.67 14.49 -12.25
CA ILE A 188 -41.19 13.22 -12.81
C ILE A 188 -42.08 13.50 -14.03
N ASN A 189 -42.98 14.48 -13.94
CA ASN A 189 -43.86 14.84 -15.07
C ASN A 189 -43.04 15.33 -16.27
N ASN A 190 -42.05 16.20 -16.06
CA ASN A 190 -41.16 16.67 -17.13
C ASN A 190 -40.39 15.51 -17.78
N LEU A 191 -39.97 14.49 -17.01
CA LEU A 191 -39.31 13.31 -17.55
C LEU A 191 -40.27 12.44 -18.38
N LYS A 192 -41.54 12.32 -17.96
CA LYS A 192 -42.59 11.60 -18.69
C LYS A 192 -42.92 12.30 -20.01
N ASP A 193 -43.06 13.62 -20.01
CA ASP A 193 -43.30 14.40 -21.23
C ASP A 193 -42.14 14.22 -22.23
N ARG A 194 -40.89 14.31 -21.74
CA ARG A 194 -39.69 14.07 -22.57
C ARG A 194 -39.64 12.63 -23.12
N TYR A 195 -40.07 11.65 -22.31
CA TYR A 195 -40.15 10.27 -22.76
C TYR A 195 -41.12 10.13 -23.94
N GLU A 196 -42.30 10.75 -23.85
CA GLU A 196 -43.29 10.72 -24.93
C GLU A 196 -42.75 11.34 -26.23
N ASP A 197 -42.03 12.46 -26.14
CA ASP A 197 -41.40 13.11 -27.28
C ASP A 197 -40.38 12.21 -27.99
N ILE A 198 -39.45 11.63 -27.23
CA ILE A 198 -38.40 10.74 -27.75
C ILE A 198 -39.02 9.45 -28.29
N PHE A 199 -40.03 8.93 -27.62
CA PHE A 199 -40.74 7.73 -28.04
C PHE A 199 -41.50 7.97 -29.35
N ALA A 200 -42.11 9.14 -29.53
CA ALA A 200 -42.71 9.54 -30.80
C ALA A 200 -41.68 9.64 -31.92
N GLU A 201 -40.47 10.15 -31.65
CA GLU A 201 -39.37 10.13 -32.62
C GLU A 201 -38.90 8.71 -32.96
N TYR A 202 -38.81 7.83 -31.96
CA TYR A 202 -38.43 6.44 -32.13
C TYR A 202 -39.46 5.69 -33.00
N GLN A 203 -40.76 5.93 -32.78
CA GLN A 203 -41.83 5.33 -33.57
C GLN A 203 -41.86 5.80 -35.03
N ARG A 204 -41.35 7.00 -35.32
CA ARG A 204 -41.21 7.52 -36.69
C ARG A 204 -40.08 6.86 -37.47
N LEU A 205 -39.23 6.05 -36.84
CA LEU A 205 -38.16 5.35 -37.54
C LEU A 205 -38.71 4.30 -38.53
N PRO A 206 -38.06 4.12 -39.70
CA PRO A 206 -38.46 3.10 -40.64
C PRO A 206 -38.19 1.70 -40.08
N LEU A 207 -39.07 0.74 -40.39
CA LEU A 207 -38.99 -0.65 -39.94
C LEU A 207 -37.65 -1.32 -40.31
N ARG A 208 -37.10 -0.97 -41.49
CA ARG A 208 -35.84 -1.49 -42.00
C ARG A 208 -34.80 -0.38 -42.00
N LEU A 209 -33.75 -0.58 -41.21
CA LEU A 209 -32.63 0.37 -41.06
C LEU A 209 -31.46 -0.12 -41.90
N GLU A 210 -31.29 0.45 -43.09
CA GLU A 210 -30.22 0.06 -44.02
C GLU A 210 -28.95 0.91 -43.86
N THR A 211 -29.11 2.16 -43.41
CA THR A 211 -28.01 3.13 -43.31
C THR A 211 -27.41 3.14 -41.91
N ALA A 212 -26.08 3.22 -41.80
CA ALA A 212 -25.37 3.31 -40.52
C ALA A 212 -25.85 4.50 -39.65
N SER A 213 -26.19 5.64 -40.25
CA SER A 213 -26.74 6.80 -39.53
C SER A 213 -28.11 6.52 -38.89
N ALA A 214 -28.95 5.73 -39.55
CA ALA A 214 -30.26 5.34 -39.03
C ALA A 214 -30.14 4.38 -37.85
N ILE A 215 -29.18 3.44 -37.92
CA ILE A 215 -28.83 2.55 -36.81
C ILE A 215 -28.29 3.35 -35.62
N ILE A 216 -27.36 4.29 -35.86
CA ILE A 216 -26.82 5.14 -34.80
C ILE A 216 -27.95 5.95 -34.13
N LYS A 217 -28.84 6.57 -34.92
CA LYS A 217 -29.98 7.30 -34.38
C LYS A 217 -30.89 6.40 -33.53
N GLN A 218 -31.20 5.19 -34.00
CA GLN A 218 -31.97 4.22 -33.24
C GLN A 218 -31.28 3.91 -31.89
N THR A 219 -29.99 3.56 -31.90
CA THR A 219 -29.25 3.24 -30.68
C THR A 219 -29.21 4.40 -29.69
N TYR A 220 -29.10 5.64 -30.18
CA TYR A 220 -29.16 6.84 -29.36
C TYR A 220 -30.52 6.97 -28.68
N LEU A 221 -31.62 6.90 -29.46
CA LEU A 221 -32.98 7.01 -28.95
C LEU A 221 -33.29 5.89 -27.93
N THR A 222 -32.88 4.65 -28.19
CA THR A 222 -33.10 3.54 -27.24
C THR A 222 -32.35 3.76 -25.94
N ASN A 223 -31.10 4.23 -26.00
CA ASN A 223 -30.33 4.50 -24.80
C ASN A 223 -30.92 5.66 -23.99
N GLU A 224 -31.40 6.70 -24.67
CA GLU A 224 -32.05 7.83 -24.02
C GLU A 224 -33.35 7.42 -23.31
N LEU A 225 -34.18 6.60 -23.97
CA LEU A 225 -35.40 6.03 -23.36
C LEU A 225 -35.06 5.22 -22.10
N VAL A 226 -34.08 4.31 -22.18
CA VAL A 226 -33.64 3.50 -21.03
C VAL A 226 -33.09 4.37 -19.89
N ASN A 227 -32.43 5.49 -20.20
CA ASN A 227 -31.95 6.40 -19.18
C ASN A 227 -33.12 7.08 -18.45
N ILE A 228 -34.09 7.61 -19.22
CA ILE A 228 -35.26 8.29 -18.66
C ILE A 228 -36.12 7.32 -17.84
N GLU A 229 -36.32 6.09 -18.31
CA GLU A 229 -37.03 5.06 -17.55
C GLU A 229 -36.36 4.78 -16.20
N ARG A 230 -35.02 4.65 -16.18
CA ARG A 230 -34.27 4.46 -14.93
C ARG A 230 -34.39 5.65 -13.99
N ASP A 231 -34.36 6.86 -14.52
CA ASP A 231 -34.47 8.09 -13.71
C ASP A 231 -35.88 8.25 -13.12
N ILE A 232 -36.93 7.98 -13.89
CA ILE A 232 -38.33 7.96 -13.41
C ILE A 232 -38.47 6.90 -12.31
N ASP A 233 -38.00 5.67 -12.57
CA ASP A 233 -38.05 4.57 -11.61
C ASP A 233 -37.37 4.93 -10.29
N PHE A 234 -36.23 5.60 -10.35
CA PHE A 234 -35.49 6.04 -9.17
C PHE A 234 -36.29 7.08 -8.37
N LEU A 235 -36.85 8.09 -9.04
CA LEU A 235 -37.62 9.15 -8.39
C LEU A 235 -38.97 8.66 -7.83
N GLU A 236 -39.59 7.67 -8.45
CA GLU A 236 -40.85 7.08 -7.99
C GLU A 236 -40.65 6.15 -6.78
N LYS A 237 -39.57 5.35 -6.76
CA LYS A 237 -39.24 4.46 -5.64
C LYS A 237 -38.84 5.23 -4.37
N HIS A 238 -38.19 6.39 -4.51
CA HIS A 238 -37.68 7.17 -3.38
C HIS A 238 -38.52 8.43 -3.11
N GLN A 239 -39.35 8.40 -2.06
CA GLN A 239 -40.18 9.54 -1.66
C GLN A 239 -39.38 10.73 -1.09
N GLN A 240 -38.26 10.45 -0.43
CA GLN A 240 -37.37 11.45 0.16
C GLN A 240 -36.00 11.35 -0.50
N ILE A 241 -35.59 12.43 -1.16
CA ILE A 241 -34.31 12.53 -1.86
C ILE A 241 -33.52 13.67 -1.23
N PHE A 242 -32.28 13.39 -0.84
CA PHE A 242 -31.40 14.37 -0.22
C PHE A 242 -30.38 14.86 -1.24
N ILE A 243 -30.33 16.17 -1.44
CA ILE A 243 -29.41 16.85 -2.36
C ILE A 243 -28.37 17.61 -1.52
N VAL A 244 -27.10 17.46 -1.85
CA VAL A 244 -26.03 18.24 -1.23
C VAL A 244 -26.05 19.64 -1.84
N LYS A 245 -26.10 20.70 -1.03
CA LYS A 245 -26.15 22.11 -1.49
C LYS A 245 -25.00 22.54 -2.41
N ASN A 246 -23.87 21.85 -2.38
CA ASN A 246 -22.65 22.24 -3.09
C ASN A 246 -22.31 21.23 -4.19
N TYR A 247 -22.97 21.33 -5.34
CA TYR A 247 -22.60 20.58 -6.55
C TYR A 247 -22.09 21.50 -7.69
N SER A 248 -22.04 22.83 -7.50
CA SER A 248 -21.55 23.76 -8.53
C SER A 248 -20.03 23.75 -8.72
N ASP A 249 -19.26 23.17 -7.79
CA ASP A 249 -17.79 23.36 -7.72
C ASP A 249 -16.98 22.07 -7.95
N ILE A 250 -17.61 20.98 -8.39
CA ILE A 250 -16.90 19.76 -8.81
C ILE A 250 -16.79 19.81 -10.34
N LYS A 251 -15.80 20.56 -10.83
CA LYS A 251 -15.30 20.48 -12.22
C LYS A 251 -13.85 20.03 -12.21
#